data_AF-A0A952ET08-F1
#
_entry.id   AF-A0A952ET08-F1
#
_cell.length_a   1.000
_cell.length_b   1.000
_cell.length_c   1.000
_cell.angle_alpha   90.00
_cell.angle_beta   90.00
_cell.angle_gamma   90.00
#
_symmetry.space_group_name_H-M   'P 1'
#
loop_
_entity.id
_entity.type
_entity.pdbx_description
1 polymer ?
#
loop_
_entity_poly.entity_id
_entity_poly.type
_entity_poly.pdbx_seq_one_letter_code
_entity_poly.pdbx_strand_id
1 'polypeptide(L)' 'MTIVVGYSADPFGRAALEHGIAEAKLRRTTLRVVNPTSGEAYVDAHFAQPHEVHDIEERLANCGVEFELTQPVGVDIAE' A
#
# COMPACT_ATOMS: atom_id res chain seq x y z
N MET A 1 15.27 -6.75 -7.42
CA MET A 1 14.38 -5.74 -8.04
C MET A 1 13.15 -5.62 -7.15
N THR A 2 12.37 -4.54 -7.22
CA THR A 2 11.21 -4.35 -6.33
C THR A 2 10.06 -3.77 -7.14
N ILE A 3 8.85 -4.30 -6.96
CA ILE A 3 7.63 -3.73 -7.52
C ILE A 3 7.04 -2.81 -6.45
N VAL A 4 6.75 -1.57 -6.82
CA VAL A 4 6.15 -0.58 -5.90
C VAL A 4 4.69 -0.36 -6.28
N VAL A 5 3.80 -0.43 -5.31
CA VAL A 5 2.36 -0.16 -5.47
C VAL A 5 1.97 1.00 -4.58
N GLY A 6 1.47 2.07 -5.20
CA GLY A 6 0.73 3.11 -4.47
C GLY A 6 -0.65 2.57 -4.12
N TYR A 7 -0.99 2.57 -2.83
CA TYR A 7 -2.28 2.14 -2.34
C TYR A 7 -3.12 3.34 -1.92
N SER A 8 -4.40 3.29 -2.28
CA SER A 8 -5.46 4.17 -1.81
C SER A 8 -6.62 3.29 -1.34
N ALA A 9 -7.34 3.72 -0.29
CA ALA A 9 -8.45 2.95 0.30
C ALA A 9 -9.74 2.99 -0.56
N ASP A 10 -9.59 2.76 -1.86
CA ASP A 10 -10.66 2.72 -2.85
C ASP A 10 -10.50 1.48 -3.77
N PRO A 11 -11.49 1.18 -4.63
CA PRO A 11 -11.44 -0.01 -5.48
C PRO A 11 -10.21 -0.09 -6.40
N PHE A 12 -9.67 1.04 -6.84
CA PHE A 12 -8.49 1.06 -7.72
C PHE A 12 -7.23 0.71 -6.96
N GLY A 13 -7.06 1.21 -5.73
CA GLY A 13 -5.94 0.83 -4.86
C GLY A 13 -5.97 -0.67 -4.50
N ARG A 14 -7.17 -1.23 -4.28
CA ARG A 14 -7.35 -2.67 -4.06
C ARG A 14 -6.97 -3.50 -5.29
N ALA A 15 -7.40 -3.08 -6.48
CA ALA A 15 -7.02 -3.75 -7.74
C ALA A 15 -5.51 -3.65 -8.02
N ALA A 16 -4.90 -2.50 -7.74
CA ALA A 16 -3.47 -2.30 -7.88
C ALA A 16 -2.66 -3.22 -6.95
N LEU A 17 -3.12 -3.40 -5.70
CA LEU A 17 -2.52 -4.33 -4.75
C LEU A 17 -2.61 -5.78 -5.24
N GLU A 18 -3.77 -6.23 -5.74
CA GLU A 18 -3.93 -7.58 -6.29
C GLU A 18 -2.99 -7.85 -7.46
N HIS A 19 -2.92 -6.89 -8.38
CA HIS A 19 -2.09 -7.02 -9.55
C HIS A 19 -0.60 -6.98 -9.21
N GLY A 20 -0.21 -6.11 -8.27
CA GLY A 20 1.16 -6.04 -7.75
C GLY A 20 1.60 -7.35 -7.09
N ILE A 21 0.73 -7.97 -6.29
CA ILE A 21 0.97 -9.30 -5.70
C ILE A 21 1.17 -10.34 -6.80
N ALA A 22 0.28 -10.39 -7.80
CA ALA A 22 0.37 -11.37 -8.89
C ALA A 22 1.67 -11.24 -9.69
N GLU A 23 2.07 -10.01 -10.04
CA GLU A 23 3.33 -9.75 -10.75
C GLU A 23 4.56 -10.06 -9.89
N ALA A 24 4.52 -9.73 -8.60
CA ALA A 24 5.63 -9.98 -7.69
C ALA A 24 5.86 -11.49 -7.48
N LYS A 25 4.78 -12.28 -7.40
CA LYS A 25 4.83 -13.75 -7.44
C LYS A 25 5.44 -14.26 -8.73
N LEU A 26 4.92 -13.81 -9.87
CA LEU A 26 5.36 -14.26 -11.20
C LEU A 26 6.86 -14.04 -11.39
N ARG A 27 7.37 -12.90 -10.92
CA ARG A 27 8.76 -12.48 -11.10
C ARG A 27 9.66 -12.87 -9.93
N ARG A 28 9.11 -13.48 -8.87
CA ARG A 28 9.81 -13.83 -7.62
C ARG A 28 10.60 -12.66 -7.06
N THR A 29 9.93 -11.53 -6.88
CA THR A 29 10.55 -10.27 -6.48
C THR A 29 9.76 -9.63 -5.34
N THR A 30 10.42 -8.81 -4.53
CA THR A 30 9.81 -8.14 -3.38
C THR A 30 8.73 -7.14 -3.83
N LEU A 31 7.63 -7.07 -3.08
CA LEU A 31 6.54 -6.10 -3.28
C LEU A 31 6.58 -5.02 -2.19
N ARG A 32 6.66 -3.75 -2.58
CA ARG A 32 6.57 -2.63 -1.65
C ARG A 32 5.26 -1.88 -1.84
N VAL A 33 4.45 -1.84 -0.79
CA VAL A 33 3.16 -1.15 -0.77
C VAL A 33 3.32 0.17 -0.02
N VAL A 34 2.94 1.27 -0.66
CA VAL A 34 3.04 2.62 -0.10
C VAL A 34 1.66 3.24 -0.09
N ASN A 35 1.13 3.53 1.10
CA ASN A 35 -0.10 4.31 1.25
C ASN A 35 0.26 5.69 1.83
N PRO A 36 0.59 6.68 0.99
CA PRO A 36 0.91 8.01 1.45
C PRO A 36 -0.38 8.76 1.85
N THR A 37 -0.29 9.64 2.85
CA THR A 37 -1.27 10.72 3.07
C THR A 37 -0.60 12.06 2.88
N SER A 38 -1.33 13.03 2.33
CA SER A 38 -0.83 14.38 2.12
C SER A 38 -0.71 15.21 3.41
N GLY A 39 -1.12 14.68 4.57
CA GLY A 39 -1.00 15.39 5.87
C GLY A 39 -1.94 16.59 6.05
N GLU A 40 -2.46 17.18 4.97
CA GLU A 40 -3.35 18.35 4.99
C GLU A 40 -4.85 17.99 5.07
N ALA A 41 -5.22 16.73 4.91
CA ALA A 41 -6.62 16.31 4.89
C ALA A 41 -7.02 15.61 6.20
N TYR A 42 -7.72 16.35 7.06
CA TYR A 42 -8.48 15.80 8.21
C TYR A 42 -9.54 14.74 7.82
N VAL A 43 -9.71 14.49 6.50
CA VAL A 43 -10.68 13.60 5.86
C VAL A 43 -10.07 12.93 4.63
N ASP A 44 -8.83 12.44 4.74
CA ASP A 44 -8.19 11.70 3.65
C ASP A 44 -8.82 10.29 3.56
N ALA A 45 -9.95 10.17 2.86
CA ALA A 45 -10.68 8.92 2.67
C ALA A 45 -9.85 7.85 1.92
N HIS A 46 -8.73 8.25 1.33
CA HIS A 46 -7.78 7.38 0.64
C HIS A 46 -6.62 6.92 1.54
N PHE A 47 -6.48 7.46 2.76
CA PHE A 47 -5.56 6.93 3.76
C PHE A 47 -6.15 5.69 4.42
N ALA A 48 -5.41 4.59 4.41
CA ALA A 48 -5.83 3.34 5.00
C ALA A 48 -5.92 3.52 6.52
N GLN A 49 -7.15 3.42 7.03
CA GLN A 49 -7.43 3.36 8.46
C GLN A 49 -6.88 2.06 9.05
N PRO A 50 -6.71 1.94 10.38
CA PRO A 50 -6.10 0.77 11.01
C PRO A 50 -6.70 -0.58 10.60
N HIS A 51 -8.01 -0.63 10.31
CA HIS A 51 -8.68 -1.84 9.82
C HIS A 51 -8.26 -2.19 8.37
N GLU A 52 -8.23 -1.23 7.46
CA GLU A 52 -7.77 -1.46 6.08
C GLU A 52 -6.28 -1.84 6.04
N VAL A 53 -5.46 -1.25 6.91
CA VAL A 53 -4.04 -1.63 7.05
C VAL A 53 -3.92 -3.08 7.47
N HIS A 54 -4.70 -3.50 8.45
CA HIS A 54 -4.74 -4.89 8.89
C HIS A 54 -5.17 -5.85 7.77
N ASP A 55 -6.20 -5.50 7.01
CA ASP A 55 -6.66 -6.30 5.87
C ASP A 55 -5.57 -6.42 4.77
N ILE A 56 -4.81 -5.34 4.52
CA ILE A 56 -3.67 -5.35 3.60
C ILE A 56 -2.55 -6.25 4.12
N GLU A 57 -2.20 -6.13 5.41
CA GLU A 57 -1.18 -6.97 6.04
C GLU A 57 -1.56 -8.45 6.01
N GLU A 58 -2.80 -8.81 6.33
CA GLU A 58 -3.28 -10.19 6.24
C GLU A 58 -3.18 -10.72 4.81
N ARG A 59 -3.59 -9.93 3.81
CA ARG A 59 -3.49 -10.35 2.40
C ARG A 59 -2.04 -10.54 1.98
N LEU A 60 -1.15 -9.63 2.38
CA LEU A 60 0.28 -9.72 2.07
C LEU A 60 0.96 -10.90 2.80
N ALA A 61 0.64 -11.12 4.07
CA ALA A 61 1.14 -12.27 4.85
C ALA A 61 0.73 -13.61 4.23
N ASN A 62 -0.50 -13.70 3.71
CA ASN A 62 -1.02 -14.89 3.07
C ASN A 62 -0.60 -15.05 1.60
N CYS A 63 0.03 -14.03 1.00
CA CYS A 63 0.37 -14.10 -0.42
C CYS A 63 1.66 -14.87 -0.69
N GLY A 64 2.58 -15.00 0.28
CA GLY A 64 3.83 -15.75 0.09
C GLY A 64 4.87 -15.03 -0.77
N VAL A 65 4.78 -13.70 -0.86
CA VAL A 65 5.80 -12.82 -1.44
C VAL A 65 6.44 -12.04 -0.30
N GLU A 66 7.76 -11.83 -0.36
CA GLU A 66 8.41 -10.88 0.54
C GLU A 66 7.83 -9.48 0.29
N PHE A 67 7.37 -8.82 1.35
CA PHE A 67 6.72 -7.53 1.22
C PHE A 67 7.19 -6.52 2.26
N GLU A 68 7.05 -5.25 1.90
CA GLU A 68 7.18 -4.13 2.82
C GLU A 68 5.97 -3.23 2.67
N LEU A 69 5.31 -2.90 3.79
CA LEU A 69 4.25 -1.90 3.83
C LEU A 69 4.78 -0.63 4.48
N THR A 70 4.51 0.53 3.91
CA THR A 70 4.85 1.80 4.53
C THR A 70 3.74 2.82 4.34
N GLN A 71 3.40 3.49 5.44
CA GLN A 71 2.47 4.60 5.48
C GLN A 71 3.24 5.86 5.86
N PRO A 72 3.97 6.49 4.92
CA PRO A 72 4.65 7.73 5.22
C PRO A 72 3.57 8.80 5.44
N VAL A 73 3.57 9.38 6.63
CA VAL A 73 2.84 10.62 6.91
C VAL A 73 3.76 11.78 6.50
N GLY A 74 3.33 12.56 5.50
CA GLY A 74 4.05 13.78 5.17
C GLY A 74 3.98 14.75 6.34
N VAL A 75 5.13 15.27 6.78
CA VAL A 75 5.14 16.62 7.35
C VAL A 75 4.90 17.55 6.17
N ASP A 76 3.97 18.47 6.32
CA ASP A 76 3.66 19.51 5.34
C ASP A 76 4.98 20.09 4.77
N ILE A 77 5.12 20.12 3.43
CA ILE A 77 6.28 20.74 2.76
C ILE A 77 5.96 22.22 2.44
N ALA A 78 4.95 22.80 3.10
CA ALA A 78 4.73 24.24 3.15
C ALA A 78 5.46 24.88 4.35
N GLU A 79 6.79 24.76 4.43
CA GLU A 79 7.67 25.71 5.14
C GLU A 79 9.00 25.91 4.40
#